data_AF-A0A7H8SBZ4-F1
#
_entry.id   AF-A0A7H8SBZ4-F1
#
_cell.length_a   1.000
_cell.length_b   1.000
_cell.length_c   1.000
_cell.angle_alpha   90.00
_cell.angle_beta   90.00
_cell.angle_gamma   90.00
#
_symmetry.space_group_name_H-M   'P 1'
#
loop_
_entity.id
_entity.type
_entity.pdbx_description
1 polymer ?
#
loop_
_entity_poly.entity_id
_entity_poly.type
_entity_poly.pdbx_seq_one_letter_code
_entity_poly.pdbx_strand_id
1 'polypeptide(L)'
;MIDMHSGTGKRLNWYRRYLNKFDDTDVINSLSDVVPFEAIKLSQYIEALLQGGNGISCPEILQGLELRESLSLIHFIVHYRSRLLGGSFQPLSITNGELVQHYQYVWAMFENWPDAYYKFLNQYLEHPMSNKGVGGLNKHFRDLYESLHRQSENKGIARIKVEFDHYIENYWPSVLESKRITRIQLTTRERNVVSKKEAAKILNCHPDRVDKLVQQQKLTPRVFEGKKHYSREQVEGLAMQISSNWTMDEACEALQLTRYQLKQLLDAGILHTLQRPDTFNRDWIIDKVQCQQLIVSLCQKARKKTPPSGALSMTSMQRRGYSIVRLVLAMQAGQIEFGYSHDVEHPLSCKQFTDFTLNNY
;
A
#
# COMPACT_ATOMS: atom_id res chain seq x y z
N MET A 1 15.99 -34.61 -21.44
CA MET A 1 16.44 -35.85 -20.75
C MET A 1 15.57 -36.99 -21.28
N ILE A 2 16.18 -38.10 -21.70
CA ILE A 2 15.47 -39.23 -22.34
C ILE A 2 15.25 -40.30 -21.27
N ASP A 3 14.01 -40.73 -21.08
CA ASP A 3 13.62 -41.67 -20.02
C ASP A 3 12.66 -42.76 -20.50
N MET A 4 12.14 -42.66 -21.72
CA MET A 4 11.30 -43.68 -22.34
C MET A 4 11.70 -43.93 -23.79
N HIS A 5 11.56 -45.18 -24.23
CA HIS A 5 11.75 -45.54 -25.62
C HIS A 5 10.57 -45.04 -26.45
N SER A 6 10.84 -44.35 -27.56
CA SER A 6 9.81 -43.78 -28.43
C SER A 6 8.92 -44.83 -29.10
N GLY A 7 9.45 -46.02 -29.41
CA GLY A 7 8.70 -47.08 -30.09
C GLY A 7 8.00 -48.08 -29.15
N THR A 8 8.50 -48.29 -27.94
CA THR A 8 8.00 -49.36 -27.03
C THR A 8 7.39 -48.83 -25.75
N GLY A 9 7.56 -47.55 -25.43
CA GLY A 9 7.10 -46.95 -24.18
C GLY A 9 7.81 -47.47 -22.91
N LYS A 10 8.82 -48.34 -23.06
CA LYS A 10 9.60 -48.86 -21.93
C LYS A 10 10.43 -47.75 -21.30
N ARG A 11 10.41 -47.67 -19.97
CA ARG A 11 11.25 -46.72 -19.20
C ARG A 11 12.71 -47.17 -19.21
N LEU A 12 13.60 -46.19 -19.30
CA LEU A 12 15.02 -46.36 -19.09
C LEU A 12 15.26 -46.74 -17.62
N ASN A 13 15.91 -47.86 -17.37
CA ASN A 13 16.19 -48.37 -16.02
C ASN A 13 17.69 -48.57 -15.81
N TRP A 14 18.13 -48.45 -14.57
CA TRP A 14 19.49 -48.78 -14.17
C TRP A 14 19.55 -50.23 -13.68
N TYR A 15 20.48 -51.02 -14.22
CA TYR A 15 20.96 -52.24 -13.58
C TYR A 15 22.15 -51.90 -12.70
N ARG A 16 22.49 -52.79 -11.74
CA ARG A 16 23.51 -52.55 -10.69
C ARG A 16 24.86 -51.97 -11.18
N ARG A 17 25.22 -52.14 -12.45
CA ARG A 17 26.51 -51.69 -13.02
C ARG A 17 26.40 -50.91 -14.33
N TYR A 18 25.22 -50.77 -14.92
CA TYR A 18 25.05 -50.09 -16.21
C TYR A 18 23.61 -49.60 -16.40
N LEU A 19 23.46 -48.58 -17.24
CA LEU A 19 22.19 -48.10 -17.73
C LEU A 19 21.65 -49.09 -18.76
N ASN A 20 20.42 -49.56 -18.58
CA ASN A 20 19.81 -50.47 -19.55
C ASN A 20 19.65 -49.75 -20.89
N LYS A 21 19.93 -50.47 -21.97
CA LYS A 21 19.71 -49.98 -23.33
C LYS A 21 18.25 -50.21 -23.68
N PHE A 22 17.68 -49.36 -24.53
CA PHE A 22 16.39 -49.70 -25.14
C PHE A 22 16.63 -50.86 -26.10
N ASP A 23 15.81 -51.91 -25.98
CA ASP A 23 15.99 -53.16 -26.74
C ASP A 23 16.34 -52.89 -28.22
N ASP A 24 17.44 -53.49 -28.69
CA ASP A 24 18.01 -53.48 -30.04
C ASP A 24 18.73 -52.22 -30.57
N THR A 25 19.00 -51.19 -29.78
CA THR A 25 19.86 -50.08 -30.24
C THR A 25 20.92 -49.63 -29.21
N ASP A 26 22.17 -49.50 -29.66
CA ASP A 26 23.30 -49.05 -28.83
C ASP A 26 23.29 -47.54 -28.56
N VAL A 27 22.42 -46.78 -29.24
CA VAL A 27 22.40 -45.31 -29.19
C VAL A 27 21.04 -44.82 -28.71
N ILE A 28 21.04 -44.12 -27.58
CA ILE A 28 19.88 -43.42 -27.05
C ILE A 28 19.73 -42.11 -27.86
N ASN A 29 18.83 -42.11 -28.84
CA ASN A 29 18.57 -40.94 -29.69
C ASN A 29 17.55 -40.00 -29.04
N SER A 30 17.83 -38.69 -29.08
CA SER A 30 16.86 -37.67 -28.69
C SER A 30 15.76 -37.53 -29.75
N LEU A 31 14.51 -37.32 -29.31
CA LEU A 31 13.39 -36.98 -30.20
C LEU A 31 13.39 -35.50 -30.63
N SER A 32 14.21 -34.66 -29.99
CA SER A 32 14.31 -33.22 -30.29
C SER A 32 15.77 -32.77 -30.22
N ASP A 33 16.20 -32.01 -31.23
CA ASP A 33 17.54 -31.42 -31.29
C ASP A 33 17.65 -30.10 -30.49
N VAL A 34 16.52 -29.55 -30.04
CA VAL A 34 16.48 -28.28 -29.32
C VAL A 34 16.04 -28.50 -27.87
N VAL A 35 16.92 -28.13 -26.94
CA VAL A 35 16.63 -28.11 -25.50
C VAL A 35 16.29 -26.66 -25.10
N PRO A 36 15.12 -26.40 -24.49
CA PRO A 36 14.76 -25.05 -24.07
C PRO A 36 15.75 -24.49 -23.03
N PHE A 37 16.06 -23.21 -23.16
CA PHE A 37 17.11 -22.54 -22.39
C PHE A 37 16.86 -22.55 -20.88
N GLU A 38 15.59 -22.45 -20.48
CA GLU A 38 15.14 -22.52 -19.09
C GLU A 38 15.42 -23.88 -18.46
N ALA A 39 15.26 -24.97 -19.23
CA ALA A 39 15.58 -26.31 -18.77
C ALA A 39 17.09 -26.49 -18.57
N ILE A 40 17.92 -25.92 -19.46
CA ILE A 40 19.39 -25.95 -19.31
C ILE A 40 19.79 -25.21 -18.03
N LYS A 41 19.30 -23.99 -17.82
CA LYS A 41 19.59 -23.19 -16.62
C LYS A 41 19.19 -23.90 -15.33
N LEU A 42 17.99 -24.49 -15.31
CA LEU A 42 17.53 -25.24 -14.15
C LEU A 42 18.41 -26.48 -13.91
N SER A 43 18.75 -27.24 -14.94
CA SER A 43 19.64 -28.40 -14.82
C SER A 43 21.02 -28.00 -14.27
N GLN A 44 21.63 -26.96 -14.84
CA GLN A 44 22.91 -26.42 -14.36
C GLN A 44 22.84 -26.00 -12.89
N TYR A 45 21.77 -25.29 -12.51
CA TYR A 45 21.55 -24.90 -11.12
C TYR A 45 21.47 -26.11 -10.18
N ILE A 46 20.69 -27.13 -10.52
CA ILE A 46 20.56 -28.35 -9.71
C ILE A 46 21.90 -29.11 -9.63
N GLU A 47 22.65 -29.19 -10.73
CA GLU A 47 23.97 -29.81 -10.76
C GLU A 47 24.96 -29.10 -9.85
N ALA A 48 24.99 -27.77 -9.83
CA ALA A 48 25.85 -27.03 -8.91
C ALA A 48 25.49 -27.27 -7.45
N LEU A 49 24.19 -27.30 -7.12
CA LEU A 49 23.75 -27.62 -5.75
C LEU A 49 24.20 -29.04 -5.33
N LEU A 50 24.14 -30.01 -6.25
CA LEU A 50 24.63 -31.38 -5.99
C LEU A 50 26.15 -31.45 -5.80
N GLN A 51 26.90 -30.60 -6.49
CA GLN A 51 28.35 -30.49 -6.37
C GLN A 51 28.81 -29.61 -5.20
N GLY A 52 27.89 -29.02 -4.43
CA GLY A 52 28.19 -28.09 -3.34
C GLY A 52 28.72 -26.72 -3.80
N GLY A 53 28.52 -26.38 -5.08
CA GLY A 53 28.93 -25.10 -5.66
C GLY A 53 27.84 -24.03 -5.54
N ASN A 54 28.19 -22.85 -5.03
CA ASN A 54 27.28 -21.71 -4.86
C ASN A 54 27.41 -20.63 -5.96
N GLY A 55 28.09 -20.94 -7.07
CA GLY A 55 28.54 -19.93 -8.06
C GLY A 55 27.66 -19.73 -9.30
N ILE A 56 26.49 -20.38 -9.39
CA ILE A 56 25.63 -20.26 -10.58
C ILE A 56 24.65 -19.12 -10.43
N SER A 57 24.56 -18.29 -11.48
CA SER A 57 23.52 -17.27 -11.62
C SER A 57 22.14 -17.92 -11.58
N CYS A 58 21.37 -17.60 -10.55
CA CYS A 58 20.00 -18.10 -10.38
C CYS A 58 19.05 -16.96 -9.99
N PRO A 59 17.74 -17.13 -10.23
CA PRO A 59 16.72 -16.20 -9.78
C PRO A 59 16.82 -15.85 -8.30
N GLU A 60 16.45 -14.61 -7.93
CA GLU A 60 16.56 -14.08 -6.56
C GLU A 60 15.94 -15.01 -5.52
N ILE A 61 14.74 -15.54 -5.80
CA ILE A 61 14.03 -16.42 -4.88
C ILE A 61 14.79 -17.72 -4.56
N LEU A 62 15.69 -18.16 -5.45
CA LEU A 62 16.50 -19.38 -5.32
C LEU A 62 17.88 -19.15 -4.68
N GLN A 63 18.31 -17.90 -4.53
CA GLN A 63 19.67 -17.58 -4.05
C GLN A 63 19.89 -18.07 -2.61
N GLY A 64 20.96 -18.83 -2.40
CA GLY A 64 21.34 -19.35 -1.07
C GLY A 64 20.41 -20.43 -0.51
N LEU A 65 19.52 -20.99 -1.34
CA LEU A 65 18.73 -22.17 -0.98
C LEU A 65 19.52 -23.46 -1.22
N GLU A 66 19.36 -24.43 -0.32
CA GLU A 66 19.88 -25.77 -0.53
C GLU A 66 19.03 -26.54 -1.55
N LEU A 67 19.52 -27.69 -2.03
CA LEU A 67 18.81 -28.53 -3.00
C LEU A 67 17.39 -28.89 -2.54
N ARG A 68 17.24 -29.31 -1.28
CA ARG A 68 15.93 -29.70 -0.72
C ARG A 68 14.97 -28.50 -0.67
N GLU A 69 15.45 -27.34 -0.28
CA GLU A 69 14.66 -26.11 -0.18
C GLU A 69 14.23 -25.64 -1.57
N SER A 70 15.15 -25.66 -2.53
CA SER A 70 14.90 -25.30 -3.93
C SER A 70 13.88 -26.21 -4.60
N LEU A 71 14.01 -27.53 -4.42
CA LEU A 71 13.04 -28.50 -4.95
C LEU A 71 11.67 -28.36 -4.30
N SER A 72 11.61 -28.11 -2.99
CA SER A 72 10.34 -27.89 -2.28
C SER A 72 9.61 -26.67 -2.85
N LEU A 73 10.35 -25.58 -3.08
CA LEU A 73 9.84 -24.35 -3.66
C LEU A 73 9.32 -24.59 -5.09
N ILE A 74 10.11 -25.26 -5.95
CA ILE A 74 9.69 -25.61 -7.31
C ILE A 74 8.43 -26.47 -7.29
N HIS A 75 8.43 -27.57 -6.52
CA HIS A 75 7.32 -28.51 -6.44
C HIS A 75 6.06 -27.87 -5.88
N PHE A 76 6.20 -26.93 -4.95
CA PHE A 76 5.07 -26.16 -4.42
C PHE A 76 4.36 -25.40 -5.54
N ILE A 77 5.09 -24.63 -6.35
CA ILE A 77 4.49 -23.89 -7.46
C ILE A 77 3.89 -24.83 -8.50
N VAL A 78 4.59 -25.92 -8.88
CA VAL A 78 4.06 -26.90 -9.84
C VAL A 78 2.78 -27.55 -9.32
N HIS A 79 2.73 -27.91 -8.04
CA HIS A 79 1.56 -28.53 -7.42
C HIS A 79 0.32 -27.64 -7.56
N TYR A 80 0.42 -26.37 -7.17
CA TYR A 80 -0.71 -25.45 -7.24
C TYR A 80 -1.08 -25.11 -8.68
N ARG A 81 -0.10 -24.89 -9.57
CA ARG A 81 -0.38 -24.72 -11.00
C ARG A 81 -1.12 -25.90 -11.60
N SER A 82 -0.68 -27.13 -11.31
CA SER A 82 -1.34 -28.34 -11.82
C SER A 82 -2.79 -28.41 -11.34
N ARG A 83 -3.05 -28.07 -10.07
CA ARG A 83 -4.41 -27.98 -9.52
C ARG A 83 -5.28 -26.93 -10.19
N LEU A 84 -4.71 -25.76 -10.48
CA LEU A 84 -5.40 -24.67 -11.17
C LEU A 84 -5.86 -25.12 -12.57
N LEU A 85 -5.04 -25.92 -13.26
CA LEU A 85 -5.35 -26.53 -14.55
C LEU A 85 -6.24 -27.78 -14.45
N GLY A 86 -6.74 -28.13 -13.26
CA GLY A 86 -7.60 -29.31 -13.03
C GLY A 86 -6.87 -30.65 -12.93
N GLY A 87 -5.53 -30.64 -12.88
CA GLY A 87 -4.68 -31.83 -12.75
C GLY A 87 -4.09 -32.04 -11.35
N SER A 88 -3.19 -33.02 -11.25
CA SER A 88 -2.42 -33.28 -10.03
C SER A 88 -0.94 -33.46 -10.38
N PHE A 89 -0.05 -32.89 -9.56
CA PHE A 89 1.38 -33.06 -9.74
C PHE A 89 1.87 -34.29 -8.97
N GLN A 90 2.31 -35.31 -9.71
CA GLN A 90 2.91 -36.53 -9.15
C GLN A 90 4.26 -36.78 -9.84
N PRO A 91 5.36 -36.19 -9.35
CA PRO A 91 6.64 -36.20 -10.05
C PRO A 91 7.19 -37.61 -10.31
N LEU A 92 6.84 -38.60 -9.49
CA LEU A 92 7.27 -39.99 -9.65
C LEU A 92 6.46 -40.75 -10.72
N SER A 93 5.25 -40.29 -11.00
CA SER A 93 4.30 -40.93 -11.92
C SER A 93 4.42 -40.40 -13.35
N ILE A 94 4.87 -39.15 -13.53
CA ILE A 94 4.99 -38.49 -14.84
C ILE A 94 6.32 -38.81 -15.53
N THR A 95 6.37 -38.53 -16.83
CA THR A 95 7.59 -38.67 -17.64
C THR A 95 8.55 -37.50 -17.41
N ASN A 96 9.84 -37.68 -17.70
CA ASN A 96 10.81 -36.58 -17.64
C ASN A 96 10.48 -35.47 -18.64
N GLY A 97 9.88 -35.81 -19.79
CA GLY A 97 9.39 -34.82 -20.74
C GLY A 97 8.35 -33.88 -20.11
N GLU A 98 7.34 -34.44 -19.46
CA GLU A 98 6.30 -33.68 -18.74
C GLU A 98 6.88 -32.92 -17.54
N LEU A 99 7.77 -33.55 -16.76
CA LEU A 99 8.42 -32.92 -15.62
C LEU A 99 9.22 -31.67 -16.04
N VAL A 100 9.95 -31.77 -17.16
CA VAL A 100 10.71 -30.66 -17.73
C VAL A 100 9.79 -29.49 -18.11
N GLN A 101 8.62 -29.74 -18.69
CA GLN A 101 7.66 -28.67 -19.02
C GLN A 101 7.16 -27.93 -17.77
N HIS A 102 6.91 -28.66 -16.68
CA HIS A 102 6.54 -28.04 -15.40
C HIS A 102 7.67 -27.16 -14.86
N TYR A 103 8.90 -27.67 -14.88
CA TYR A 103 10.08 -26.99 -14.38
C TYR A 103 10.46 -25.76 -15.20
N GLN A 104 10.34 -25.82 -16.52
CA GLN A 104 10.56 -24.68 -17.41
C GLN A 104 9.65 -23.50 -17.07
N TYR A 105 8.35 -23.77 -16.89
CA TYR A 105 7.42 -22.72 -16.50
C TYR A 105 7.77 -22.10 -15.15
N VAL A 106 8.13 -22.93 -14.17
CA VAL A 106 8.49 -22.44 -12.85
C VAL A 106 9.76 -21.60 -12.91
N TRP A 107 10.73 -22.00 -13.73
CA TRP A 107 11.93 -21.21 -13.96
C TRP A 107 11.62 -19.84 -14.59
N ALA A 108 10.79 -19.81 -15.64
CA ALA A 108 10.34 -18.56 -16.27
C ALA A 108 9.56 -17.65 -15.28
N MET A 109 8.81 -18.24 -14.35
CA MET A 109 8.16 -17.50 -13.26
C MET A 109 9.19 -16.88 -12.32
N PHE A 110 10.23 -17.62 -11.95
CA PHE A 110 11.27 -17.11 -11.05
C PHE A 110 12.14 -16.03 -11.69
N GLU A 111 12.38 -16.11 -13.00
CA GLU A 111 13.09 -15.04 -13.72
C GLU A 111 12.33 -13.71 -13.73
N ASN A 112 10.99 -13.76 -13.58
CA ASN A 112 10.12 -12.59 -13.49
C ASN A 112 9.48 -12.45 -12.09
N TRP A 113 10.21 -12.87 -11.05
CA TRP A 113 9.77 -12.78 -9.66
C TRP A 113 9.81 -11.32 -9.15
N PRO A 114 8.84 -10.87 -8.32
CA PRO A 114 7.63 -11.58 -7.86
C PRO A 114 6.41 -11.41 -8.77
N ASP A 115 6.50 -10.58 -9.82
CA ASP A 115 5.35 -10.20 -10.66
C ASP A 115 4.64 -11.40 -11.31
N ALA A 116 5.39 -12.37 -11.84
CA ALA A 116 4.83 -13.58 -12.44
C ALA A 116 4.10 -14.45 -11.42
N TYR A 117 4.53 -14.44 -10.16
CA TYR A 117 3.84 -15.13 -9.07
C TYR A 117 2.54 -14.43 -8.69
N TYR A 118 2.51 -13.10 -8.63
CA TYR A 118 1.26 -12.36 -8.39
C TYR A 118 0.24 -12.59 -9.52
N LYS A 119 0.69 -12.62 -10.78
CA LYS A 119 -0.16 -13.00 -11.92
C LYS A 119 -0.69 -14.42 -11.78
N PHE A 120 0.12 -15.35 -11.27
CA PHE A 120 -0.33 -16.71 -10.97
C PHE A 120 -1.39 -16.73 -9.86
N LEU A 121 -1.21 -15.96 -8.78
CA LEU A 121 -2.20 -15.86 -7.71
C LEU A 121 -3.54 -15.28 -8.20
N ASN A 122 -3.52 -14.34 -9.15
CA ASN A 122 -4.76 -13.78 -9.75
C ASN A 122 -5.62 -14.82 -10.45
N GLN A 123 -5.01 -15.85 -11.03
CA GLN A 123 -5.79 -16.88 -11.74
C GLN A 123 -6.75 -17.60 -10.78
N TYR A 124 -6.42 -17.67 -9.48
CA TYR A 124 -7.33 -18.18 -8.46
C TYR A 124 -8.47 -17.23 -8.09
N LEU A 125 -8.43 -15.96 -8.47
CA LEU A 125 -9.56 -15.05 -8.32
C LEU A 125 -10.69 -15.47 -9.27
N GLU A 126 -10.34 -15.86 -10.49
CA GLU A 126 -11.27 -16.35 -11.52
C GLU A 126 -11.63 -17.82 -11.31
N HIS A 127 -10.65 -18.62 -10.88
CA HIS A 127 -10.77 -20.06 -10.67
C HIS A 127 -10.53 -20.40 -9.18
N PRO A 128 -11.50 -20.09 -8.29
CA PRO A 128 -11.32 -20.28 -6.85
C PRO A 128 -11.05 -21.74 -6.50
N MET A 129 -10.18 -21.97 -5.52
CA MET A 129 -9.88 -23.31 -5.00
C MET A 129 -11.10 -24.04 -4.44
N SER A 130 -12.15 -23.32 -4.06
CA SER A 130 -13.43 -23.91 -3.63
C SER A 130 -14.63 -23.31 -4.37
N ASN A 131 -15.46 -24.20 -4.92
CA ASN A 131 -16.78 -23.87 -5.46
C ASN A 131 -17.82 -23.65 -4.35
N LYS A 132 -17.53 -24.11 -3.12
CA LYS A 132 -18.43 -24.03 -1.95
C LYS A 132 -17.83 -23.08 -0.92
N GLY A 133 -18.51 -21.98 -0.63
CA GLY A 133 -18.10 -21.08 0.45
C GLY A 133 -18.56 -19.64 0.27
N VAL A 134 -18.76 -18.97 1.40
CA VAL A 134 -18.84 -17.52 1.52
C VAL A 134 -17.54 -16.93 0.96
N GLY A 135 -17.61 -15.85 0.18
CA GLY A 135 -16.44 -15.24 -0.47
C GLY A 135 -15.30 -14.88 0.49
N GLY A 136 -14.14 -14.47 -0.04
CA GLY A 136 -12.98 -14.09 0.78
C GLY A 136 -11.79 -15.02 0.59
N LEU A 137 -10.71 -14.78 1.35
CA LEU A 137 -9.40 -15.38 1.11
C LEU A 137 -9.42 -16.92 1.03
N ASN A 138 -10.13 -17.58 1.96
CA ASN A 138 -10.23 -19.04 2.00
C ASN A 138 -10.93 -19.63 0.75
N LYS A 139 -11.85 -18.90 0.12
CA LYS A 139 -12.47 -19.39 -1.12
C LYS A 139 -11.44 -19.54 -2.24
N HIS A 140 -10.49 -18.60 -2.30
CA HIS A 140 -9.53 -18.51 -3.39
C HIS A 140 -8.21 -19.23 -3.09
N PHE A 141 -7.76 -19.25 -1.83
CA PHE A 141 -6.41 -19.68 -1.46
C PHE A 141 -6.32 -20.66 -0.30
N ARG A 142 -7.42 -21.23 0.22
CA ARG A 142 -7.40 -22.05 1.47
C ARG A 142 -6.28 -23.08 1.52
N ASP A 143 -6.17 -23.89 0.48
CA ASP A 143 -5.25 -25.04 0.51
C ASP A 143 -3.80 -24.60 0.29
N LEU A 144 -3.57 -23.56 -0.52
CA LEU A 144 -2.27 -22.91 -0.68
C LEU A 144 -1.82 -22.29 0.63
N TYR A 145 -2.72 -21.53 1.25
CA TYR A 145 -2.49 -20.88 2.52
C TYR A 145 -2.18 -21.88 3.65
N GLU A 146 -2.93 -22.99 3.75
CA GLU A 146 -2.62 -24.03 4.73
C GLU A 146 -1.24 -24.66 4.49
N SER A 147 -0.87 -24.92 3.25
CA SER A 147 0.42 -25.54 2.93
C SER A 147 1.60 -24.62 3.27
N LEU A 148 1.50 -23.31 2.94
CA LEU A 148 2.50 -22.31 3.31
C LEU A 148 2.76 -22.27 4.82
N HIS A 149 1.71 -22.46 5.64
CA HIS A 149 1.81 -22.39 7.09
C HIS A 149 2.21 -23.71 7.76
N ARG A 150 2.04 -24.85 7.09
CA ARG A 150 2.47 -26.16 7.60
C ARG A 150 3.96 -26.41 7.40
N GLN A 151 4.58 -25.79 6.40
CA GLN A 151 5.98 -26.05 6.00
C GLN A 151 6.93 -24.88 6.31
N SER A 152 6.67 -24.10 7.36
CA SER A 152 7.39 -22.85 7.64
C SER A 152 8.89 -23.00 7.93
N GLU A 153 9.36 -24.19 8.30
CA GLU A 153 10.79 -24.46 8.56
C GLU A 153 11.63 -24.50 7.27
N ASN A 154 11.01 -24.72 6.10
CA ASN A 154 11.70 -24.75 4.82
C ASN A 154 11.92 -23.31 4.32
N LYS A 155 13.18 -22.87 4.16
CA LYS A 155 13.49 -21.49 3.73
C LYS A 155 12.88 -21.12 2.38
N GLY A 156 12.77 -22.08 1.46
CA GLY A 156 12.15 -21.84 0.16
C GLY A 156 10.66 -21.55 0.28
N ILE A 157 9.93 -22.33 1.08
CA ILE A 157 8.50 -22.10 1.34
C ILE A 157 8.28 -20.81 2.15
N ALA A 158 9.17 -20.51 3.11
CA ALA A 158 9.12 -19.26 3.87
C ALA A 158 9.20 -18.03 2.96
N ARG A 159 10.03 -18.05 1.90
CA ARG A 159 10.10 -16.98 0.91
C ARG A 159 8.80 -16.82 0.11
N ILE A 160 8.20 -17.92 -0.34
CA ILE A 160 6.88 -17.88 -1.00
C ILE A 160 5.83 -17.28 -0.05
N LYS A 161 5.87 -17.65 1.23
CA LYS A 161 4.95 -17.12 2.23
C LYS A 161 5.08 -15.61 2.38
N VAL A 162 6.30 -15.08 2.50
CA VAL A 162 6.53 -13.63 2.60
C VAL A 162 5.91 -12.89 1.42
N GLU A 163 6.12 -13.40 0.21
CA GLU A 163 5.56 -12.78 -1.01
C GLU A 163 4.05 -12.98 -1.16
N PHE A 164 3.51 -14.10 -0.67
CA PHE A 164 2.07 -14.30 -0.57
C PHE A 164 1.43 -13.30 0.40
N ASP A 165 2.01 -13.13 1.59
CA ASP A 165 1.52 -12.18 2.59
C ASP A 165 1.60 -10.75 2.06
N HIS A 166 2.70 -10.39 1.37
CA HIS A 166 2.84 -9.12 0.66
C HIS A 166 1.75 -8.95 -0.41
N TYR A 167 1.47 -9.98 -1.20
CA TYR A 167 0.42 -9.91 -2.21
C TYR A 167 -0.96 -9.66 -1.57
N ILE A 168 -1.26 -10.36 -0.47
CA ILE A 168 -2.53 -10.17 0.25
C ILE A 168 -2.63 -8.79 0.86
N GLU A 169 -1.55 -8.25 1.41
CA GLU A 169 -1.56 -6.91 1.99
C GLU A 169 -1.76 -5.81 0.93
N ASN A 170 -1.14 -5.97 -0.25
CA ASN A 170 -1.00 -4.87 -1.21
C ASN A 170 -1.98 -4.95 -2.39
N TYR A 171 -2.50 -6.13 -2.73
CA TYR A 171 -3.29 -6.34 -3.95
C TYR A 171 -4.63 -7.05 -3.72
N TRP A 172 -4.86 -7.68 -2.55
CA TRP A 172 -6.11 -8.39 -2.29
C TRP A 172 -7.33 -7.43 -2.26
N PRO A 173 -8.35 -7.66 -3.11
CA PRO A 173 -9.42 -6.69 -3.29
C PRO A 173 -10.58 -6.81 -2.27
N SER A 174 -10.58 -7.80 -1.37
CA SER A 174 -11.73 -8.12 -0.50
C SER A 174 -11.45 -7.99 1.00
N VAL A 175 -12.50 -8.01 1.83
CA VAL A 175 -12.33 -8.03 3.29
C VAL A 175 -11.65 -9.32 3.70
N LEU A 176 -10.66 -9.22 4.57
CA LEU A 176 -10.10 -10.35 5.30
C LEU A 176 -11.01 -10.59 6.52
N GLU A 177 -11.88 -11.60 6.48
CA GLU A 177 -12.73 -11.94 7.62
C GLU A 177 -11.86 -12.44 8.80
N SER A 178 -11.64 -11.56 9.79
CA SER A 178 -10.69 -11.76 10.89
C SER A 178 -10.99 -12.99 11.76
N LYS A 179 -12.25 -13.48 11.78
CA LYS A 179 -12.65 -14.67 12.55
C LYS A 179 -12.18 -16.00 11.92
N ARG A 180 -11.71 -16.00 10.67
CA ARG A 180 -11.37 -17.22 9.90
C ARG A 180 -9.91 -17.30 9.45
N ILE A 181 -9.13 -16.24 9.67
CA ILE A 181 -7.74 -16.13 9.26
C ILE A 181 -6.89 -15.89 10.51
N THR A 182 -6.50 -16.97 11.18
CA THR A 182 -5.76 -16.90 12.45
C THR A 182 -4.23 -16.98 12.30
N ARG A 183 -3.72 -17.31 11.10
CA ARG A 183 -2.29 -17.60 10.88
C ARG A 183 -1.53 -16.57 10.04
N ILE A 184 -2.21 -15.63 9.36
CA ILE A 184 -1.52 -14.50 8.73
C ILE A 184 -1.18 -13.49 9.83
N GLN A 185 0.10 -13.17 9.97
CA GLN A 185 0.54 -12.00 10.71
C GLN A 185 0.36 -10.77 9.82
N LEU A 186 -0.90 -10.35 9.61
CA LEU A 186 -1.18 -9.08 8.96
C LEU A 186 -0.87 -7.97 9.97
N THR A 187 -0.12 -6.98 9.52
CA THR A 187 0.08 -5.68 10.19
C THR A 187 -1.26 -5.01 10.51
N THR A 188 -2.29 -5.24 9.67
CA THR A 188 -3.63 -4.65 9.83
C THR A 188 -4.74 -5.65 9.52
N ARG A 189 -5.81 -5.62 10.33
CA ARG A 189 -6.87 -6.65 10.37
C ARG A 189 -8.13 -6.30 9.54
N GLU A 190 -8.10 -5.19 8.81
CA GLU A 190 -9.21 -4.66 8.00
C GLU A 190 -8.90 -4.72 6.49
N ARG A 191 -9.80 -4.22 5.64
CA ARG A 191 -9.52 -4.05 4.19
C ARG A 191 -8.38 -3.04 4.02
N ASN A 192 -7.13 -3.50 3.92
CA ASN A 192 -5.99 -2.61 3.71
C ASN A 192 -6.02 -1.88 2.36
N VAL A 193 -6.79 -2.41 1.42
CA VAL A 193 -6.92 -1.86 0.07
C VAL A 193 -8.37 -1.48 -0.20
N VAL A 194 -8.56 -0.30 -0.77
CA VAL A 194 -9.86 0.20 -1.23
C VAL A 194 -9.80 0.60 -2.70
N SER A 195 -10.91 0.38 -3.41
CA SER A 195 -11.08 0.85 -4.78
C SER A 195 -11.24 2.38 -4.84
N LYS A 196 -11.10 2.97 -6.03
CA LYS A 196 -11.37 4.42 -6.25
C LYS A 196 -12.74 4.85 -5.71
N LYS A 197 -13.78 4.04 -5.93
CA LYS A 197 -15.15 4.34 -5.48
C LYS A 197 -15.28 4.32 -3.96
N GLU A 198 -14.65 3.34 -3.31
CA GLU A 198 -14.65 3.25 -1.85
C GLU A 198 -13.81 4.36 -1.21
N ALA A 199 -12.65 4.68 -1.79
CA ALA A 199 -11.83 5.81 -1.34
C ALA A 199 -12.61 7.12 -1.41
N ALA A 200 -13.33 7.35 -2.50
CA ALA A 200 -14.19 8.53 -2.66
C ALA A 200 -15.28 8.60 -1.59
N LYS A 201 -15.88 7.45 -1.23
CA LYS A 201 -16.89 7.35 -0.17
C LYS A 201 -16.30 7.67 1.22
N ILE A 202 -15.11 7.14 1.54
CA ILE A 202 -14.43 7.42 2.81
C ILE A 202 -14.07 8.90 2.92
N LEU A 203 -13.58 9.50 1.84
CA LEU A 203 -13.25 10.93 1.76
C LEU A 203 -14.47 11.85 1.60
N ASN A 204 -15.68 11.28 1.53
CA ASN A 204 -16.93 11.98 1.27
C ASN A 204 -16.84 12.95 0.07
N CYS A 205 -16.33 12.47 -1.06
CA CYS A 205 -16.10 13.29 -2.26
C CYS A 205 -16.46 12.56 -3.56
N HIS A 206 -16.50 13.31 -4.67
CA HIS A 206 -16.70 12.72 -6.00
C HIS A 206 -15.48 11.88 -6.43
N PRO A 207 -15.63 10.74 -7.12
CA PRO A 207 -14.51 9.88 -7.52
C PRO A 207 -13.37 10.60 -8.25
N ASP A 208 -13.65 11.59 -9.10
CA ASP A 208 -12.60 12.34 -9.82
C ASP A 208 -11.70 13.15 -8.90
N ARG A 209 -12.19 13.48 -7.70
CA ARG A 209 -11.38 14.12 -6.66
C ARG A 209 -10.23 13.22 -6.22
N VAL A 210 -10.42 11.90 -6.21
CA VAL A 210 -9.38 10.93 -5.83
C VAL A 210 -8.21 10.99 -6.81
N ASP A 211 -8.46 11.12 -8.12
CA ASP A 211 -7.37 11.27 -9.10
C ASP A 211 -6.62 12.58 -8.91
N LYS A 212 -7.30 13.66 -8.52
CA LYS A 212 -6.65 14.94 -8.19
C LYS A 212 -5.79 14.83 -6.93
N LEU A 213 -6.25 14.11 -5.91
CA LEU A 213 -5.46 13.84 -4.69
C LEU A 213 -4.21 12.99 -5.00
N VAL A 214 -4.29 12.09 -5.98
CA VAL A 214 -3.12 11.37 -6.51
C VAL A 214 -2.15 12.31 -7.20
N GLN A 215 -2.64 13.21 -8.06
CA GLN A 215 -1.80 14.21 -8.74
C GLN A 215 -1.10 15.15 -7.75
N GLN A 216 -1.76 15.45 -6.62
CA GLN A 216 -1.20 16.22 -5.51
C GLN A 216 -0.28 15.41 -4.59
N GLN A 217 0.02 14.14 -4.92
CA GLN A 217 0.84 13.23 -4.10
C GLN A 217 0.30 12.99 -2.67
N LYS A 218 -0.99 13.24 -2.44
CA LYS A 218 -1.66 12.99 -1.14
C LYS A 218 -2.13 11.56 -0.99
N LEU A 219 -2.39 10.89 -2.11
CA LEU A 219 -2.71 9.47 -2.17
C LEU A 219 -1.76 8.77 -3.13
N THR A 220 -1.33 7.56 -2.76
CA THR A 220 -0.43 6.75 -3.58
C THR A 220 -1.23 5.63 -4.22
N PRO A 221 -1.47 5.64 -5.55
CA PRO A 221 -2.16 4.57 -6.22
C PRO A 221 -1.22 3.37 -6.38
N ARG A 222 -1.72 2.18 -6.07
CA ARG A 222 -1.12 0.92 -6.48
C ARG A 222 -1.89 0.41 -7.69
N VAL A 223 -1.21 0.28 -8.83
CA VAL A 223 -1.82 -0.19 -10.05
C VAL A 223 -1.58 -1.69 -10.17
N PHE A 224 -2.66 -2.43 -10.35
CA PHE A 224 -2.60 -3.87 -10.55
C PHE A 224 -3.62 -4.28 -11.60
N GLU A 225 -3.17 -4.94 -12.65
CA GLU A 225 -3.98 -5.27 -13.84
C GLU A 225 -4.78 -4.09 -14.39
N GLY A 226 -4.16 -2.91 -14.44
CA GLY A 226 -4.79 -1.68 -14.93
C GLY A 226 -5.83 -1.06 -13.98
N LYS A 227 -6.11 -1.67 -12.82
CA LYS A 227 -6.99 -1.11 -11.78
C LYS A 227 -6.17 -0.38 -10.72
N LYS A 228 -6.65 0.81 -10.31
CA LYS A 228 -6.04 1.61 -9.24
C LYS A 228 -6.64 1.23 -7.89
N HIS A 229 -5.75 0.92 -6.96
CA HIS A 229 -6.03 0.53 -5.59
C HIS A 229 -5.34 1.50 -4.63
N TYR A 230 -5.95 1.77 -3.48
CA TYR A 230 -5.44 2.73 -2.50
C TYR A 230 -5.34 2.10 -1.12
N SER A 231 -4.33 2.49 -0.34
CA SER A 231 -4.26 2.10 1.07
C SER A 231 -5.42 2.72 1.85
N ARG A 232 -6.19 1.89 2.55
CA ARG A 232 -7.27 2.36 3.43
C ARG A 232 -6.75 3.29 4.50
N GLU A 233 -5.65 2.94 5.15
CA GLU A 233 -5.03 3.74 6.22
C GLU A 233 -4.70 5.15 5.72
N GLN A 234 -4.10 5.25 4.52
CA GLN A 234 -3.77 6.55 3.92
C GLN A 234 -5.04 7.37 3.63
N VAL A 235 -6.09 6.72 3.11
CA VAL A 235 -7.37 7.37 2.79
C VAL A 235 -8.10 7.83 4.05
N GLU A 236 -8.17 7.00 5.09
CA GLU A 236 -8.81 7.31 6.36
C GLU A 236 -8.02 8.37 7.14
N GLY A 237 -6.69 8.31 7.14
CA GLY A 237 -5.82 9.34 7.71
C GLY A 237 -6.04 10.70 7.05
N LEU A 238 -6.16 10.73 5.72
CA LEU A 238 -6.49 11.95 4.99
C LEU A 238 -7.91 12.45 5.29
N ALA A 239 -8.89 11.56 5.37
CA ALA A 239 -10.26 11.92 5.74
C ALA A 239 -10.34 12.53 7.14
N MET A 240 -9.59 11.96 8.10
CA MET A 240 -9.46 12.47 9.46
C MET A 240 -8.75 13.84 9.48
N GLN A 241 -7.70 14.03 8.69
CA GLN A 241 -7.02 15.32 8.58
C GLN A 241 -7.96 16.40 8.03
N ILE A 242 -8.81 16.06 7.05
CA ILE A 242 -9.81 16.99 6.50
C ILE A 242 -10.87 17.32 7.55
N SER A 243 -11.47 16.32 8.20
CA SER A 243 -12.60 16.52 9.12
C SER A 243 -12.23 17.12 10.49
N SER A 244 -10.97 16.96 10.91
CA SER A 244 -10.46 17.57 12.15
C SER A 244 -10.09 19.05 12.02
N ASN A 245 -10.07 19.57 10.79
CA ASN A 245 -9.67 20.94 10.47
C ASN A 245 -10.83 21.72 9.84
N TRP A 246 -10.61 23.02 9.64
CA TRP A 246 -11.68 23.89 9.13
C TRP A 246 -11.58 24.12 7.64
N THR A 247 -12.75 24.14 7.01
CA THR A 247 -12.96 24.80 5.72
C THR A 247 -12.86 26.33 5.88
N MET A 248 -12.80 27.04 4.75
CA MET A 248 -12.80 28.51 4.75
C MET A 248 -14.04 29.09 5.45
N ASP A 249 -15.21 28.49 5.25
CA ASP A 249 -16.47 29.01 5.79
C ASP A 249 -16.58 28.74 7.29
N GLU A 250 -16.24 27.52 7.75
CA GLU A 250 -16.17 27.19 9.18
C GLU A 250 -15.17 28.07 9.94
N ALA A 251 -14.00 28.35 9.35
CA ALA A 251 -13.02 29.23 9.95
C ALA A 251 -13.48 30.70 9.99
N CYS A 252 -14.20 31.18 8.96
CA CYS A 252 -14.79 32.52 8.97
C CYS A 252 -15.84 32.65 10.08
N GLU A 253 -16.69 31.64 10.24
CA GLU A 253 -17.72 31.61 11.27
C GLU A 253 -17.11 31.56 12.67
N ALA A 254 -16.17 30.64 12.91
CA ALA A 254 -15.53 30.46 14.20
C ALA A 254 -14.70 31.67 14.65
N LEU A 255 -13.94 32.28 13.74
CA LEU A 255 -13.12 33.46 14.02
C LEU A 255 -13.89 34.77 13.89
N GLN A 256 -15.14 34.72 13.42
CA GLN A 256 -15.96 35.90 13.12
C GLN A 256 -15.27 36.91 12.19
N LEU A 257 -14.53 36.38 11.21
CA LEU A 257 -13.80 37.15 10.21
C LEU A 257 -14.49 37.08 8.85
N THR A 258 -14.35 38.13 8.06
CA THR A 258 -14.72 38.05 6.65
C THR A 258 -13.74 37.15 5.89
N ARG A 259 -14.20 36.50 4.82
CA ARG A 259 -13.36 35.69 3.93
C ARG A 259 -12.12 36.43 3.43
N TYR A 260 -12.25 37.73 3.20
CA TYR A 260 -11.14 38.61 2.81
C TYR A 260 -10.09 38.73 3.92
N GLN A 261 -10.51 39.05 5.15
CA GLN A 261 -9.61 39.17 6.29
C GLN A 261 -8.92 37.85 6.63
N LEU A 262 -9.68 36.74 6.62
CA LEU A 262 -9.12 35.42 6.85
C LEU A 262 -8.06 35.09 5.79
N LYS A 263 -8.36 35.31 4.50
CA LYS A 263 -7.39 35.14 3.42
C LYS A 263 -6.12 35.97 3.65
N GLN A 264 -6.24 37.23 4.07
CA GLN A 264 -5.06 38.06 4.37
C GLN A 264 -4.17 37.45 5.47
N LEU A 265 -4.77 36.88 6.52
CA LEU A 265 -4.03 36.22 7.60
C LEU A 265 -3.34 34.93 7.14
N LEU A 266 -3.98 34.14 6.28
CA LEU A 266 -3.42 32.90 5.72
C LEU A 266 -2.29 33.20 4.72
N ASP A 267 -2.47 34.21 3.87
CA ASP A 267 -1.47 34.65 2.90
C ASP A 267 -0.23 35.24 3.61
N ALA A 268 -0.43 35.96 4.71
CA ALA A 268 0.65 36.48 5.55
C ALA A 268 1.33 35.42 6.44
N GLY A 269 0.85 34.17 6.43
CA GLY A 269 1.42 33.08 7.23
C GLY A 269 1.19 33.21 8.74
N ILE A 270 0.30 34.10 9.17
CA ILE A 270 -0.10 34.24 10.59
C ILE A 270 -0.92 33.01 11.00
N LEU A 271 -1.88 32.65 10.15
CA LEU A 271 -2.65 31.43 10.28
C LEU A 271 -2.10 30.35 9.34
N HIS A 272 -2.06 29.12 9.83
CA HIS A 272 -1.52 27.98 9.10
C HIS A 272 -2.60 27.25 8.29
N THR A 273 -2.18 26.71 7.16
CA THR A 273 -3.05 25.97 6.25
C THR A 273 -2.38 24.67 5.86
N LEU A 274 -3.11 23.57 6.05
CA LEU A 274 -2.69 22.24 5.60
C LEU A 274 -2.93 22.06 4.10
N GLN A 275 -3.84 22.85 3.52
CA GLN A 275 -4.12 22.85 2.09
C GLN A 275 -4.54 24.23 1.61
N ARG A 276 -3.87 24.70 0.55
CA ARG A 276 -4.25 25.89 -0.21
C ARG A 276 -4.90 25.48 -1.53
N PRO A 277 -5.75 26.33 -2.11
CA PRO A 277 -6.23 26.14 -3.46
C PRO A 277 -5.07 26.16 -4.47
N ASP A 278 -5.11 25.24 -5.42
CA ASP A 278 -4.18 25.10 -6.54
C ASP A 278 -4.94 24.67 -7.81
N THR A 279 -4.23 24.24 -8.85
CA THR A 279 -4.84 23.77 -10.11
C THR A 279 -5.71 22.52 -9.95
N PHE A 280 -5.46 21.72 -8.92
CA PHE A 280 -6.12 20.42 -8.66
C PHE A 280 -7.15 20.50 -7.54
N ASN A 281 -7.15 21.58 -6.77
CA ASN A 281 -7.97 21.74 -5.58
C ASN A 281 -8.42 23.19 -5.40
N ARG A 282 -9.71 23.40 -5.10
CA ARG A 282 -10.24 24.73 -4.80
C ARG A 282 -10.44 24.99 -3.32
N ASP A 283 -10.37 23.96 -2.49
CA ASP A 283 -10.82 23.98 -1.11
C ASP A 283 -9.65 24.26 -0.16
N TRP A 284 -9.87 25.13 0.81
CA TRP A 284 -8.93 25.38 1.89
C TRP A 284 -9.09 24.34 2.99
N ILE A 285 -7.97 23.92 3.59
CA ILE A 285 -7.95 23.21 4.87
C ILE A 285 -7.08 24.05 5.81
N ILE A 286 -7.73 24.68 6.77
CA ILE A 286 -7.15 25.63 7.73
C ILE A 286 -6.90 24.89 9.04
N ASP A 287 -5.70 25.05 9.58
CA ASP A 287 -5.29 24.38 10.81
C ASP A 287 -6.09 24.93 12.00
N LYS A 288 -7.05 24.13 12.47
CA LYS A 288 -7.96 24.51 13.56
C LYS A 288 -7.20 24.72 14.87
N VAL A 289 -6.25 23.84 15.17
CA VAL A 289 -5.52 23.86 16.45
C VAL A 289 -4.65 25.10 16.51
N GLN A 290 -3.95 25.44 15.43
CA GLN A 290 -3.09 26.61 15.36
C GLN A 290 -3.91 27.91 15.43
N CYS A 291 -5.10 27.97 14.82
CA CYS A 291 -6.04 29.08 15.00
C CYS A 291 -6.45 29.26 16.47
N GLN A 292 -6.82 28.16 17.15
CA GLN A 292 -7.20 28.19 18.57
C GLN A 292 -6.05 28.67 19.46
N GLN A 293 -4.83 28.19 19.21
CA GLN A 293 -3.63 28.60 19.94
C GLN A 293 -3.34 30.09 19.77
N LEU A 294 -3.53 30.64 18.56
CA LEU A 294 -3.38 32.08 18.32
C LEU A 294 -4.33 32.89 19.21
N ILE A 295 -5.61 32.53 19.21
CA ILE A 295 -6.62 33.24 20.02
C ILE A 295 -6.28 33.15 21.51
N VAL A 296 -5.95 31.96 22.01
CA VAL A 296 -5.55 31.77 23.42
C VAL A 296 -4.34 32.63 23.77
N SER A 297 -3.33 32.69 22.90
CA SER A 297 -2.14 33.52 23.10
C SER A 297 -2.48 35.01 23.15
N LEU A 298 -3.38 35.48 22.27
CA LEU A 298 -3.84 36.87 22.28
C LEU A 298 -4.65 37.18 23.56
N CYS A 299 -5.53 36.29 24.01
CA CYS A 299 -6.27 36.45 25.26
C CYS A 299 -5.33 36.59 26.47
N GLN A 300 -4.24 35.82 26.52
CA GLN A 300 -3.24 35.92 27.59
C GLN A 300 -2.49 37.27 27.59
N LYS A 301 -2.35 37.89 26.42
CA LYS A 301 -1.70 39.20 26.24
C LYS A 301 -2.65 40.38 26.42
N ALA A 302 -3.96 40.13 26.54
CA ALA A 302 -4.95 41.18 26.76
C ALA A 302 -4.76 41.86 28.12
N ARG A 303 -5.10 43.14 28.17
CA ARG A 303 -5.06 43.97 29.37
C ARG A 303 -6.06 43.46 30.40
N LYS A 304 -5.62 43.33 31.65
CA LYS A 304 -6.48 42.93 32.79
C LYS A 304 -7.19 44.11 33.49
N LYS A 305 -6.75 45.33 33.20
CA LYS A 305 -7.24 46.58 33.82
C LYS A 305 -8.27 47.26 32.92
N THR A 306 -9.01 48.21 33.47
CA THR A 306 -10.00 49.00 32.72
C THR A 306 -9.37 49.74 31.54
N PRO A 307 -10.14 49.94 30.44
CA PRO A 307 -9.63 50.61 29.26
C PRO A 307 -9.26 52.07 29.57
N PRO A 308 -8.09 52.55 29.14
CA PRO A 308 -7.68 53.93 29.32
C PRO A 308 -8.55 54.88 28.47
N SER A 309 -8.62 56.14 28.88
CA SER A 309 -9.32 57.19 28.13
C SER A 309 -8.72 57.31 26.71
N GLY A 310 -9.57 57.22 25.68
CA GLY A 310 -9.15 57.28 24.27
C GLY A 310 -8.92 55.92 23.58
N ALA A 311 -9.33 54.80 24.21
CA ALA A 311 -9.29 53.48 23.59
C ALA A 311 -10.09 53.44 22.26
N LEU A 312 -9.54 52.74 21.28
CA LEU A 312 -10.07 52.67 19.92
C LEU A 312 -10.80 51.35 19.69
N SER A 313 -11.89 51.40 18.92
CA SER A 313 -12.51 50.19 18.38
C SER A 313 -11.67 49.60 17.25
N MET A 314 -11.90 48.32 16.91
CA MET A 314 -11.26 47.68 15.76
C MET A 314 -11.51 48.45 14.45
N THR A 315 -12.72 48.99 14.26
CA THR A 315 -13.06 49.81 13.08
C THR A 315 -12.25 51.11 13.05
N SER A 316 -12.04 51.75 14.20
CA SER A 316 -11.20 52.95 14.30
C SER A 316 -9.73 52.64 14.02
N MET A 317 -9.22 51.49 14.47
CA MET A 317 -7.88 51.01 14.13
C MET A 317 -7.72 50.81 12.63
N GLN A 318 -8.72 50.20 11.97
CA GLN A 318 -8.72 50.00 10.52
C GLN A 318 -8.73 51.34 9.75
N ARG A 319 -9.52 52.32 10.19
CA ARG A 319 -9.53 53.68 9.61
C ARG A 319 -8.18 54.40 9.75
N ARG A 320 -7.39 54.05 10.76
CA ARG A 320 -6.00 54.54 10.95
C ARG A 320 -4.96 53.74 10.16
N GLY A 321 -5.38 52.84 9.27
CA GLY A 321 -4.48 52.12 8.36
C GLY A 321 -3.94 50.79 8.89
N TYR A 322 -4.48 50.27 10.01
CA TYR A 322 -4.16 48.92 10.47
C TYR A 322 -5.02 47.90 9.71
N SER A 323 -4.41 47.14 8.79
CA SER A 323 -5.02 45.92 8.27
C SER A 323 -5.14 44.86 9.38
N ILE A 324 -5.99 43.85 9.19
CA ILE A 324 -6.14 42.77 10.17
C ILE A 324 -4.80 42.07 10.46
N VAL A 325 -3.96 41.90 9.42
CA VAL A 325 -2.60 41.35 9.52
C VAL A 325 -1.72 42.22 10.41
N ARG A 326 -1.67 43.54 10.15
CA ARG A 326 -0.85 44.47 10.95
C ARG A 326 -1.33 44.53 12.40
N LEU A 327 -2.65 44.52 12.61
CA LEU A 327 -3.25 44.55 13.94
C LEU A 327 -2.85 43.29 14.74
N VAL A 328 -3.04 42.10 14.17
CA VAL A 328 -2.70 40.84 14.85
C VAL A 328 -1.20 40.75 15.15
N LEU A 329 -0.33 41.13 14.20
CA LEU A 329 1.13 41.15 14.44
C LEU A 329 1.51 42.13 15.55
N ALA A 330 0.91 43.32 15.57
CA ALA A 330 1.19 44.31 16.60
C ALA A 330 0.69 43.87 17.99
N MET A 331 -0.46 43.17 18.05
CA MET A 331 -0.95 42.53 19.28
C MET A 331 0.01 41.42 19.76
N GLN A 332 0.49 40.58 18.84
CA GLN A 332 1.46 39.52 19.17
C GLN A 332 2.79 40.10 19.64
N ALA A 333 3.25 41.20 19.05
CA ALA A 333 4.50 41.87 19.40
C ALA A 333 4.40 42.75 20.66
N GLY A 334 3.19 42.98 21.21
CA GLY A 334 2.98 43.87 22.35
C GLY A 334 3.13 45.36 22.02
N GLN A 335 3.07 45.72 20.73
CA GLN A 335 3.14 47.12 20.26
C GLN A 335 1.81 47.86 20.50
N ILE A 336 0.73 47.12 20.69
CA ILE A 336 -0.61 47.63 20.95
C ILE A 336 -1.14 46.90 22.18
N GLU A 337 -1.66 47.66 23.13
CA GLU A 337 -2.45 47.10 24.23
C GLU A 337 -3.91 47.02 23.81
N PHE A 338 -4.61 45.98 24.26
CA PHE A 338 -6.01 45.74 23.91
C PHE A 338 -6.74 45.08 25.07
N GLY A 339 -8.05 45.32 25.15
CA GLY A 339 -8.98 44.63 26.05
C GLY A 339 -9.49 43.32 25.46
N TYR A 340 -10.09 42.52 26.33
CA TYR A 340 -10.73 41.26 25.96
C TYR A 340 -12.07 41.14 26.70
N SER A 341 -13.14 40.89 25.94
CA SER A 341 -14.45 40.54 26.47
C SER A 341 -14.81 39.14 26.01
N HIS A 342 -14.95 38.22 26.97
CA HIS A 342 -15.25 36.83 26.66
C HIS A 342 -16.68 36.69 26.11
N ASP A 343 -16.79 36.21 24.87
CA ASP A 343 -18.05 35.80 24.26
C ASP A 343 -18.17 34.27 24.38
N VAL A 344 -19.16 33.83 25.16
CA VAL A 344 -19.44 32.41 25.44
C VAL A 344 -19.93 31.68 24.19
N GLU A 345 -20.69 32.36 23.33
CA GLU A 345 -21.23 31.77 22.10
C GLU A 345 -20.15 31.63 21.03
N HIS A 346 -19.21 32.58 20.97
CA HIS A 346 -18.11 32.58 19.99
C HIS A 346 -16.74 32.69 20.66
N PRO A 347 -16.26 31.63 21.34
CA PRO A 347 -15.04 31.68 22.16
C PRO A 347 -13.75 31.94 21.36
N LEU A 348 -13.80 31.83 20.03
CA LEU A 348 -12.65 32.01 19.13
C LEU A 348 -12.75 33.29 18.29
N SER A 349 -13.78 34.11 18.54
CA SER A 349 -14.07 35.29 17.74
C SER A 349 -13.00 36.37 17.92
N CYS A 350 -12.46 36.86 16.80
CA CYS A 350 -11.57 38.02 16.82
C CYS A 350 -12.28 39.30 17.29
N LYS A 351 -13.62 39.34 17.29
CA LYS A 351 -14.40 40.49 17.77
C LYS A 351 -14.38 40.63 19.30
N GLN A 352 -13.93 39.61 20.03
CA GLN A 352 -13.74 39.66 21.48
C GLN A 352 -12.62 40.62 21.91
N PHE A 353 -11.71 40.97 20.99
CA PHE A 353 -10.65 41.93 21.25
C PHE A 353 -11.12 43.36 20.98
N THR A 354 -11.09 44.19 22.02
CA THR A 354 -11.62 45.55 22.01
C THR A 354 -10.61 46.54 22.59
N ASP A 355 -10.97 47.83 22.63
CA ASP A 355 -10.26 48.85 23.41
C ASP A 355 -8.75 48.95 23.13
N PHE A 356 -8.41 49.08 21.85
CA PHE A 356 -7.03 49.14 21.38
C PHE A 356 -6.39 50.49 21.72
N THR A 357 -5.18 50.47 22.28
CA THR A 357 -4.34 51.66 22.46
C THR A 357 -2.96 51.43 21.88
N LEU A 358 -2.50 52.42 21.12
CA LEU A 358 -1.14 52.47 20.62
C LEU A 358 -0.22 52.76 21.79
N ASN A 359 0.82 51.94 21.97
CA ASN A 359 1.89 52.30 22.89
C ASN A 359 2.66 53.45 22.25
N ASN A 360 2.53 54.64 22.82
CA ASN A 360 3.41 55.76 22.49
C ASN A 360 4.79 55.38 23.03
N TYR A 361 5.69 54.99 22.12
CA TYR A 361 7.12 54.99 22.42
C TYR A 361 7.68 56.40 22.29
#